data_AF-A0A662HIU7-F1
#
_entry.id   AF-A0A662HIU7-F1
#
_cell.length_a   1.000
_cell.length_b   1.000
_cell.length_c   1.000
_cell.angle_alpha   90.00
_cell.angle_beta   90.00
_cell.angle_gamma   90.00
#
_symmetry.space_group_name_H-M   'P 1'
#
loop_
_entity.id
_entity.type
_entity.pdbx_description
1 polymer ?
#
loop_
_entity_poly.entity_id
_entity_poly.type
_entity_poly.pdbx_seq_one_letter_code
_entity_poly.pdbx_strand_id
1 'polypeptide(L)'
;MEGMVREVWFFGDAPPTWLEPVIVFEEGDALVICDFTECGLYIASKYMRRGYRWREERLVDALEGLDPSTPVRAYNNGKALWMRRMEVETVGDLIRALRAAREWILRA
;
A
#
# COMPACT_ATOMS: atom_id res chain seq x y z
N MET A 1 -18.38 -1.65 15.16
CA MET A 1 -18.63 -1.02 13.85
C MET A 1 -17.28 -0.87 13.19
N GLU A 2 -16.91 -1.79 12.32
CA GLU A 2 -15.76 -1.60 11.43
C GLU A 2 -16.06 -0.37 10.55
N GLY A 3 -15.22 0.64 10.65
CA GLY A 3 -15.27 1.78 9.74
C GLY A 3 -14.88 1.30 8.35
N MET A 4 -15.72 1.58 7.36
CA MET A 4 -15.41 1.27 5.97
C MET A 4 -14.19 2.10 5.54
N VAL A 5 -13.11 1.43 5.13
CA VAL A 5 -11.91 2.10 4.61
C VAL A 5 -12.27 2.88 3.36
N ARG A 6 -12.12 4.20 3.40
CA ARG A 6 -12.43 5.15 2.32
C ARG A 6 -11.23 5.53 1.49
N GLU A 7 -10.01 5.31 1.97
CA GLU A 7 -8.80 5.53 1.20
C GLU A 7 -7.62 4.71 1.72
N VAL A 8 -6.67 4.43 0.83
CA VAL A 8 -5.39 3.80 1.15
C VAL A 8 -4.27 4.80 0.90
N TRP A 9 -3.40 5.02 1.89
CA TRP A 9 -2.18 5.81 1.73
C TRP A 9 -0.97 4.90 1.78
N PHE A 10 -0.23 4.83 0.68
CA PHE A 10 0.92 3.94 0.54
C PHE A 10 2.23 4.74 0.49
N PHE A 11 3.08 4.52 1.49
CA PHE A 11 4.39 5.14 1.65
C PHE A 11 5.53 4.13 1.39
N GLY A 12 6.58 4.60 0.73
CA GLY A 12 7.78 3.79 0.42
C GLY A 12 8.45 4.16 -0.90
N ASP A 13 9.71 3.80 -1.08
CA ASP A 13 10.57 4.29 -2.16
C ASP A 13 10.56 3.40 -3.41
N ALA A 14 10.30 2.11 -3.24
CA ALA A 14 10.41 1.12 -4.31
C ALA A 14 9.07 0.82 -5.00
N PRO A 15 9.09 0.40 -6.28
CA PRO A 15 7.96 -0.25 -6.91
C PRO A 15 7.43 -1.41 -6.05
N PRO A 16 6.13 -1.48 -5.80
CA PRO A 16 5.59 -2.50 -4.94
C PRO A 16 5.59 -3.87 -5.62
N THR A 17 5.63 -4.94 -4.81
CA THR A 17 5.60 -6.33 -5.30
C THR A 17 4.50 -7.14 -4.62
N TRP A 18 4.04 -8.21 -5.30
CA TRP A 18 2.88 -8.99 -4.88
C TRP A 18 2.94 -9.53 -3.44
N LEU A 19 4.13 -9.88 -2.94
CA LEU A 19 4.33 -10.50 -1.62
C LEU A 19 5.18 -9.65 -0.68
N GLU A 20 5.42 -8.37 -0.98
CA GLU A 20 6.26 -7.58 -0.08
C GLU A 20 5.61 -7.46 1.31
N PRO A 21 6.40 -7.57 2.38
CA PRO A 21 5.91 -7.26 3.72
C PRO A 21 5.68 -5.75 3.85
N VAL A 22 4.62 -5.39 4.55
CA VAL A 22 4.25 -3.99 4.84
C VAL A 22 3.83 -3.84 6.30
N ILE A 23 3.98 -2.64 6.83
CA ILE A 23 3.45 -2.21 8.11
C ILE A 23 2.15 -1.47 7.85
N VAL A 24 1.08 -1.88 8.51
CA VAL A 24 -0.27 -1.33 8.30
C VAL A 24 -0.79 -0.67 9.56
N PHE A 25 -1.37 0.53 9.40
CA PHE A 25 -2.04 1.29 10.44
C PHE A 25 -3.46 1.66 10.00
N GLU A 26 -4.34 1.87 10.96
CA GLU A 26 -5.69 2.40 10.75
C GLU A 26 -5.75 3.84 11.30
N GLU A 27 -6.00 4.82 10.44
CA GLU A 27 -6.19 6.22 10.82
C GLU A 27 -7.58 6.69 10.37
N GLY A 28 -8.55 6.62 11.29
CA GLY A 28 -9.94 6.95 10.96
C GLY A 28 -10.48 6.02 9.88
N ASP A 29 -10.87 6.57 8.74
CA ASP A 29 -11.35 5.82 7.57
C ASP A 29 -10.22 5.53 6.56
N ALA A 30 -8.95 5.77 6.90
CA ALA A 30 -7.79 5.51 6.03
C ALA A 30 -7.00 4.28 6.49
N LEU A 31 -6.58 3.47 5.52
CA LEU A 31 -5.58 2.43 5.72
C LEU A 31 -4.21 2.95 5.29
N VAL A 32 -3.30 3.07 6.24
CA VAL A 32 -1.94 3.55 5.98
C VAL A 32 -1.02 2.35 5.85
N ILE A 33 -0.40 2.21 4.67
CA ILE A 33 0.50 1.13 4.33
C ILE A 33 1.90 1.71 4.16
N CYS A 34 2.87 1.15 4.86
CA CYS A 34 4.28 1.53 4.77
C CYS A 34 5.11 0.31 4.39
N ASP A 35 5.93 0.41 3.34
CA ASP A 35 6.94 -0.62 3.08
C ASP A 35 8.17 -0.45 4.00
N PHE A 36 9.17 -1.33 3.83
CA PHE A 36 10.40 -1.34 4.63
C PHE A 36 11.54 -0.51 4.02
N THR A 37 11.25 0.37 3.07
CA THR A 37 12.23 1.35 2.56
C THR A 37 12.34 2.56 3.51
N GLU A 38 13.30 3.46 3.26
CA GLU A 38 13.58 4.60 4.13
C GLU A 38 12.34 5.48 4.34
N CYS A 39 11.61 5.82 3.26
CA CYS A 39 10.39 6.63 3.36
C CYS A 39 9.28 5.92 4.13
N GLY A 40 9.08 4.62 3.88
CA GLY A 40 8.07 3.81 4.55
C GLY A 40 8.34 3.72 6.06
N LEU A 41 9.56 3.38 6.46
CA LEU A 41 9.97 3.30 7.86
C LEU A 41 9.92 4.67 8.56
N TYR A 42 10.30 5.74 7.88
CA TYR A 42 10.21 7.10 8.43
C TYR A 42 8.77 7.44 8.80
N ILE A 43 7.81 7.17 7.90
CA ILE A 43 6.39 7.43 8.17
C ILE A 43 5.85 6.47 9.24
N ALA A 44 6.12 5.17 9.15
CA ALA A 44 5.73 4.19 10.18
C ALA A 44 6.19 4.62 11.59
N SER A 45 7.43 5.11 11.72
CA SER A 45 7.97 5.61 13.00
C SER A 45 7.16 6.77 13.59
N LYS A 46 6.52 7.60 12.76
CA LYS A 46 5.68 8.71 13.22
C LYS A 46 4.36 8.20 13.78
N TYR A 47 3.72 7.26 13.11
CA TYR A 47 2.48 6.64 13.57
C TYR A 47 2.70 5.84 14.86
N MET A 48 3.78 5.05 14.92
CA MET A 48 4.17 4.33 16.14
C MET A 48 4.40 5.26 17.33
N ARG A 49 5.12 6.38 17.13
CA ARG A 49 5.33 7.40 18.18
C ARG A 49 4.04 8.07 18.65
N ARG A 50 3.04 8.18 17.77
CA ARG A 50 1.70 8.68 18.11
C ARG A 50 0.82 7.63 18.81
N GLY A 51 1.30 6.39 18.97
CA GLY A 51 0.59 5.32 19.67
C GLY A 51 -0.45 4.59 18.83
N TYR A 52 -0.38 4.68 17.50
CA TYR A 52 -1.28 3.93 16.62
C TYR A 52 -1.01 2.43 16.72
N ARG A 53 -2.08 1.63 16.72
CA ARG A 53 -1.97 0.18 16.56
C ARG A 53 -1.47 -0.12 15.15
N TRP A 54 -0.63 -1.15 15.05
CA TRP A 54 -0.06 -1.57 13.79
C TRP A 54 0.04 -3.08 13.72
N ARG A 55 0.15 -3.58 12.50
CA ARG A 55 0.43 -4.98 12.20
C ARG A 55 1.37 -5.07 11.01
N GLU A 56 2.11 -6.15 10.93
CA GLU A 56 2.86 -6.54 9.74
C GLU A 56 2.08 -7.61 8.98
N GLU A 57 1.92 -7.43 7.68
CA GLU A 57 1.28 -8.41 6.80
C GLU A 57 1.84 -8.29 5.38
N ARG A 58 1.41 -9.17 4.46
CA ARG A 58 1.77 -9.01 3.05
C ARG A 58 0.90 -7.91 2.43
N LEU A 59 1.46 -7.14 1.51
CA LEU A 59 0.72 -6.08 0.81
C LEU A 59 -0.61 -6.57 0.22
N VAL A 60 -0.61 -7.74 -0.42
CA VAL A 60 -1.84 -8.28 -0.99
C VAL A 60 -2.89 -8.60 0.08
N ASP A 61 -2.49 -9.13 1.24
CA ASP A 61 -3.42 -9.45 2.32
C ASP A 61 -4.05 -8.17 2.90
N ALA A 62 -3.27 -7.08 3.00
CA ALA A 62 -3.76 -5.77 3.45
C ALA A 62 -4.79 -5.14 2.49
N LEU A 63 -4.72 -5.48 1.21
CA LEU A 63 -5.61 -4.99 0.16
C LEU A 63 -6.82 -5.93 -0.07
N GLU A 64 -6.64 -7.23 0.19
CA GLU A 64 -7.68 -8.24 0.03
C GLU A 64 -8.79 -8.03 1.07
N GLY A 65 -9.98 -7.67 0.58
CA GLY A 65 -11.14 -7.38 1.42
C GLY A 65 -11.55 -5.90 1.43
N LEU A 66 -10.71 -5.02 0.87
CA LEU A 66 -11.11 -3.63 0.62
C LEU A 66 -12.01 -3.54 -0.62
N ASP A 67 -12.84 -2.48 -0.66
CA ASP A 67 -13.62 -2.16 -1.86
C ASP A 67 -12.66 -1.87 -3.03
N PRO A 68 -12.80 -2.53 -4.20
CA PRO A 68 -11.94 -2.29 -5.35
C PRO A 68 -11.94 -0.84 -5.85
N SER A 69 -12.98 -0.07 -5.55
CA SER A 69 -13.10 1.35 -5.90
C SER A 69 -12.43 2.28 -4.88
N THR A 70 -11.95 1.76 -3.75
CA THR A 70 -11.25 2.55 -2.73
C THR A 70 -10.02 3.23 -3.35
N PRO A 71 -9.93 4.57 -3.27
CA PRO A 71 -8.79 5.33 -3.78
C PRO A 71 -7.46 4.94 -3.12
N VAL A 72 -6.40 4.87 -3.92
CA VAL A 72 -5.02 4.66 -3.46
C VAL A 72 -4.21 5.93 -3.73
N ARG A 73 -3.50 6.40 -2.71
CA ARG A 73 -2.61 7.56 -2.82
C ARG A 73 -1.19 7.15 -2.45
N ALA A 74 -0.22 7.57 -3.24
CA ALA A 74 1.21 7.51 -2.91
C ALA A 74 1.84 8.88 -3.14
N TYR A 75 2.87 9.22 -2.35
CA TYR A 75 3.42 10.56 -2.31
C TYR A 75 4.92 10.61 -2.60
N ASN A 76 5.29 11.37 -3.64
CA ASN A 76 6.63 11.91 -3.89
C ASN A 76 7.83 10.94 -3.72
N ASN A 77 7.78 9.77 -4.35
CA ASN A 77 8.86 8.77 -4.36
C ASN A 77 8.74 7.80 -5.56
N GLY A 78 9.65 6.82 -5.66
CA GLY A 78 9.64 5.83 -6.74
C GLY A 78 8.36 4.99 -6.81
N LYS A 79 7.68 4.79 -5.67
CA LYS A 79 6.37 4.12 -5.61
C LYS A 79 5.27 4.95 -6.28
N ALA A 80 5.21 6.26 -5.99
CA ALA A 80 4.26 7.15 -6.64
C ALA A 80 4.49 7.24 -8.16
N LEU A 81 5.75 7.26 -8.60
CA LEU A 81 6.10 7.23 -10.04
C LEU A 81 5.65 5.92 -10.70
N TRP A 82 5.87 4.78 -10.04
CA TRP A 82 5.42 3.48 -10.53
C TRP A 82 3.90 3.43 -10.65
N MET A 83 3.17 3.84 -9.61
CA MET A 83 1.71 3.87 -9.62
C MET A 83 1.16 4.74 -10.75
N ARG A 84 1.75 5.92 -10.96
CA ARG A 84 1.36 6.80 -12.08
C ARG A 84 1.61 6.15 -13.43
N ARG A 85 2.75 5.47 -13.61
CA ARG A 85 3.07 4.75 -14.85
C ARG A 85 2.12 3.59 -15.11
N MET A 86 1.65 2.93 -14.06
CA MET A 86 0.71 1.81 -14.12
C MET A 86 -0.76 2.25 -14.07
N GLU A 87 -1.04 3.55 -14.08
CA GLU A 87 -2.39 4.13 -14.00
C GLU A 87 -3.19 3.63 -12.78
N VAL A 88 -2.50 3.50 -11.65
CA VAL A 88 -3.11 3.05 -10.38
C VAL A 88 -3.77 4.23 -9.67
N GLU A 89 -5.10 4.20 -9.59
CA GLU A 89 -5.90 5.17 -8.82
C GLU A 89 -6.69 4.52 -7.70
N THR A 90 -6.99 3.22 -7.82
CA THR A 90 -7.82 2.46 -6.87
C THR A 90 -7.13 1.19 -6.38
N VAL A 91 -7.67 0.58 -5.32
CA VAL A 91 -7.24 -0.74 -4.83
C VAL A 91 -7.34 -1.78 -5.95
N GLY A 92 -8.41 -1.74 -6.74
CA GLY A 92 -8.60 -2.64 -7.88
C GLY A 92 -7.50 -2.49 -8.94
N ASP A 93 -7.09 -1.27 -9.25
CA ASP A 93 -5.96 -1.01 -10.17
C ASP A 93 -4.66 -1.54 -9.60
N LEU A 94 -4.39 -1.28 -8.32
CA LEU A 94 -3.16 -1.72 -7.66
C LEU A 94 -3.04 -3.24 -7.68
N ILE A 95 -4.10 -3.96 -7.30
CA ILE A 95 -4.11 -5.43 -7.35
C ILE A 95 -3.86 -5.94 -8.78
N ARG A 96 -4.50 -5.35 -9.79
CA ARG A 96 -4.29 -5.73 -11.20
C ARG A 96 -2.84 -5.50 -11.63
N ALA A 97 -2.27 -4.34 -11.32
CA ALA A 97 -0.90 -3.98 -11.66
C ALA A 97 0.10 -4.93 -11.00
N LEU A 98 -0.11 -5.28 -9.73
CA LEU A 98 0.73 -6.25 -9.01
C LEU A 98 0.63 -7.67 -9.59
N ARG A 99 -0.57 -8.12 -10.00
CA ARG A 99 -0.75 -9.42 -10.67
C ARG A 99 0.01 -9.47 -12.00
N ALA A 100 -0.15 -8.43 -12.82
CA ALA A 100 0.53 -8.35 -14.12
C ALA A 100 2.06 -8.34 -13.96
N ALA A 101 2.59 -7.58 -13.00
CA ALA A 101 4.02 -7.54 -12.71
C ALA A 101 4.56 -8.91 -12.26
N ARG A 102 3.81 -9.64 -11.43
CA ARG A 102 4.15 -11.01 -11.01
C ARG A 102 4.18 -11.99 -12.18
N GLU A 103 3.17 -11.95 -13.05
CA GLU A 103 3.10 -12.83 -14.22
C GLU A 103 4.22 -12.59 -15.22
N TRP A 104 4.64 -11.33 -15.38
CA TRP A 104 5.77 -10.99 -16.25
C TRP A 104 7.07 -11.62 -15.74
N ILE A 105 7.35 -11.54 -14.43
CA ILE A 105 8.53 -12.17 -13.82
C ILE A 105 8.52 -13.69 -13.97
N LEU A 106 7.34 -14.32 -13.86
CA LEU A 106 7.23 -15.79 -13.99
C LEU A 106 7.34 -16.30 -15.43
N ARG A 107 7.23 -15.41 -16.43
CA ARG A 107 7.35 -15.75 -17.86
C ARG A 107 8.70 -15.36 -18.46
N ALA A 108 9.50 -14.56 -17.76
CA ALA A 108 10.85 -14.15 -18.13
C ALA A 108 11.88 -15.16 -17.62
#